data_AF-A0A929CP75-F1
#
_entry.id   AF-A0A929CP75-F1
#
_cell.length_a   1.000
_cell.length_b   1.000
_cell.length_c   1.000
_cell.angle_alpha   90.00
_cell.angle_beta   90.00
_cell.angle_gamma   90.00
#
_symmetry.space_group_name_H-M   'P 1'
#
loop_
_entity.id
_entity.type
_entity.pdbx_description
1 polymer ?
#
loop_
_entity_poly.entity_id
_entity_poly.type
_entity_poly.pdbx_seq_one_letter_code
_entity_poly.pdbx_strand_id
1 'polypeptide(L)' 'VIGCDFKTKLKSTTMTSPDIRAGISLLIAALSADGTSTIHNIEQIDRGYERIDERLRAIGAKIERV' A
#
# COMPACT_ATOMS: atom_id res chain seq x y z
N VAL A 1 10.64 11.55 8.76
CA VAL A 1 9.46 11.76 7.88
C VAL A 1 9.51 10.72 6.79
N ILE A 2 8.45 9.95 6.55
CA ILE A 2 8.42 8.91 5.50
C ILE A 2 8.14 9.62 4.15
N GLY A 3 9.08 9.58 3.21
CA GLY A 3 8.96 10.17 1.86
C GLY A 3 9.72 11.50 1.63
N CYS A 4 9.50 12.14 0.47
CA CYS A 4 10.12 13.40 0.03
C CYS A 4 9.62 14.64 0.80
N ASP A 5 9.49 14.56 2.13
CA ASP A 5 9.10 15.69 3.00
C ASP A 5 7.80 16.39 2.56
N PHE A 6 6.84 15.60 2.06
CA PHE A 6 5.58 16.07 1.45
C PHE A 6 5.73 17.07 0.29
N LYS A 7 6.94 17.24 -0.28
CA LYS A 7 7.19 18.15 -1.40
C LYS A 7 6.43 17.77 -2.67
N THR A 8 6.14 16.48 -2.83
CA THR A 8 5.33 15.96 -3.94
C THR A 8 4.23 15.10 -3.36
N LYS A 9 2.98 15.49 -3.60
CA LYS A 9 1.82 14.67 -3.24
C LYS A 9 1.81 13.42 -4.10
N LEU A 10 1.74 12.26 -3.47
CA LEU A 10 1.52 11.01 -4.17
C LEU A 10 0.09 10.99 -4.70
N LYS A 11 -0.08 10.52 -5.94
CA LYS A 11 -1.38 10.40 -6.58
C LYS A 11 -1.87 8.97 -6.48
N SER A 12 -3.15 8.82 -6.21
CA SER A 12 -3.78 7.51 -6.27
C SER A 12 -3.72 6.96 -7.70
N THR A 13 -3.35 5.70 -7.85
CA THR A 13 -3.35 5.01 -9.13
C THR A 13 -3.63 3.53 -8.95
N THR A 14 -3.95 2.87 -10.05
CA THR A 14 -3.99 1.41 -10.12
C THR A 14 -2.60 0.90 -10.46
N MET A 15 -2.10 -0.06 -9.70
CA MET A 15 -0.76 -0.61 -9.85
C MET A 15 -0.75 -2.11 -9.54
N THR A 16 0.24 -2.82 -10.07
CA THR A 16 0.43 -4.25 -9.81
C THR A 16 1.69 -4.42 -8.99
N SER A 17 1.60 -5.16 -7.88
CA SER A 17 2.76 -5.48 -7.05
C SER A 17 3.68 -6.47 -7.79
N PRO A 18 4.92 -6.09 -8.14
CA PRO A 18 5.83 -6.98 -8.86
C PRO A 18 6.45 -8.02 -7.91
N ASP A 19 6.66 -7.67 -6.63
CA ASP A 19 7.40 -8.47 -5.65
C ASP A 19 6.98 -8.16 -4.21
N ILE A 20 7.38 -9.03 -3.28
CA ILE A 20 7.07 -8.94 -1.83
C ILE A 20 7.42 -7.57 -1.23
N ARG A 21 8.66 -7.10 -1.42
CA ARG A 21 9.17 -5.85 -0.82
C ARG A 21 8.66 -4.60 -1.52
N ALA A 22 8.52 -4.66 -2.84
CA ALA A 22 7.97 -3.57 -3.63
C ALA A 22 6.51 -3.34 -3.26
N GLY A 23 5.73 -4.41 -3.07
CA GLY A 23 4.32 -4.34 -2.73
C GLY A 23 4.03 -3.57 -1.44
N ILE A 24 4.78 -3.81 -0.36
CA ILE A 24 4.60 -3.04 0.89
C ILE A 24 4.92 -1.56 0.69
N SER A 25 5.97 -1.25 -0.05
CA SER A 25 6.34 0.14 -0.35
C SER A 25 5.23 0.84 -1.12
N LEU A 26 4.64 0.16 -2.12
CA LEU A 26 3.49 0.63 -2.88
C LEU A 26 2.25 0.81 -2.00
N LEU A 27 2.02 -0.08 -1.04
CA LEU A 27 0.88 0.00 -0.14
C LEU A 27 1.01 1.21 0.80
N ILE A 28 2.18 1.46 1.36
CA ILE A 28 2.44 2.66 2.18
C ILE A 28 2.33 3.94 1.34
N ALA A 29 2.83 3.90 0.10
CA ALA A 29 2.71 4.99 -0.85
C ALA A 29 1.24 5.28 -1.19
N ALA A 30 0.43 4.25 -1.40
CA ALA A 30 -1.01 4.32 -1.63
C ALA A 30 -1.76 4.91 -0.44
N LEU A 31 -1.40 4.52 0.79
CA LEU A 31 -1.97 5.10 2.02
C LEU A 31 -1.60 6.57 2.22
N SER A 32 -0.46 7.00 1.67
CA SER A 32 0.00 8.38 1.72
C SER A 32 -0.49 9.22 0.53
N ALA A 33 -1.09 8.59 -0.47
CA ALA A 33 -1.60 9.26 -1.67
C ALA A 33 -2.99 9.85 -1.41
N ASP A 34 -3.30 10.93 -2.12
CA ASP A 34 -4.64 11.51 -2.11
C ASP A 34 -5.55 10.72 -3.06
N GLY A 35 -6.66 10.18 -2.55
CA GLY A 35 -7.62 9.37 -3.29
C GLY A 35 -7.58 7.86 -2.98
N THR A 36 -8.15 7.05 -3.88
CA THR A 36 -8.25 5.58 -3.74
C THR A 36 -7.27 4.91 -4.69
N SER A 37 -6.31 4.16 -4.14
CA SER A 37 -5.37 3.37 -4.93
C SER A 37 -5.75 1.90 -4.92
N THR A 38 -5.56 1.23 -6.06
CA THR A 38 -5.85 -0.21 -6.21
C THR A 38 -4.55 -0.94 -6.49
N ILE A 39 -4.24 -1.95 -5.68
CA ILE A 39 -3.03 -2.76 -5.84
C ILE A 39 -3.44 -4.18 -6.23
N HIS A 40 -2.99 -4.62 -7.41
CA HIS A 40 -3.15 -5.99 -7.87
C HIS A 40 -1.98 -6.87 -7.43
N ASN A 41 -2.19 -8.20 -7.46
CA ASN A 41 -1.17 -9.20 -7.14
C ASN A 41 -0.72 -9.20 -5.65
N ILE A 42 -1.69 -9.04 -4.73
CA ILE A 42 -1.46 -9.05 -3.28
C ILE A 42 -0.84 -10.37 -2.77
N GLU A 43 -1.06 -11.47 -3.49
CA GLU A 43 -0.53 -12.79 -3.16
C GLU A 43 0.99 -12.77 -2.96
N GLN A 44 1.73 -11.97 -3.75
CA GLN A 44 3.18 -11.83 -3.57
C GLN A 44 3.53 -11.18 -2.22
N ILE A 45 2.73 -10.22 -1.76
CA ILE A 45 2.94 -9.55 -0.47
C ILE A 45 2.64 -10.53 0.67
N ASP A 46 1.54 -11.27 0.56
CA ASP A 46 1.09 -12.22 1.58
C ASP A 46 2.14 -13.31 1.86
N ARG A 47 2.93 -13.71 0.85
CA ARG A 47 4.04 -14.66 1.02
C ARG A 47 5.13 -14.20 1.99
N GLY A 48 5.29 -12.89 2.20
CA GLY A 48 6.28 -12.34 3.13
C GLY A 48 5.69 -11.59 4.32
N TYR A 49 4.41 -11.26 4.27
CA TYR A 49 3.73 -10.48 5.31
C TYR A 49 2.35 -11.07 5.60
N GLU A 50 2.29 -11.82 6.70
CA GLU A 50 1.05 -12.41 7.17
C GLU A 50 0.05 -11.32 7.62
N ARG A 51 -1.17 -11.39 7.08
CA ARG A 51 -2.34 -10.59 7.47
C ARG A 51 -2.05 -9.08 7.53
N ILE A 52 -1.29 -8.58 6.56
CA ILE A 52 -0.84 -7.19 6.52
C ILE A 52 -2.01 -6.19 6.48
N ASP A 53 -3.08 -6.53 5.77
CA ASP A 53 -4.30 -5.74 5.69
C ASP A 53 -4.98 -5.59 7.04
N GLU A 54 -5.07 -6.65 7.84
CA GLU A 54 -5.66 -6.60 9.17
C GLU A 54 -4.84 -5.74 10.12
N ARG A 55 -3.51 -5.89 10.08
CA ARG A 55 -2.59 -5.09 10.89
C ARG A 55 -2.70 -3.61 10.55
N LEU A 56 -2.83 -3.29 9.27
CA LEU A 56 -2.97 -1.92 8.81
C LEU A 56 -4.35 -1.34 9.15
N ARG A 57 -5.42 -2.12 9.01
CA ARG A 57 -6.75 -1.73 9.51
C ARG A 57 -6.75 -1.47 11.02
N ALA A 58 -6.03 -2.29 11.79
CA ALA A 58 -5.93 -2.13 13.25
C ALA A 58 -5.26 -0.81 13.67
N ILE A 59 -4.40 -0.24 12.82
CA ILE A 59 -3.79 1.09 13.05
C ILE A 59 -4.55 2.23 12.37
N GLY A 60 -5.75 1.98 11.82
CA GLY A 60 -6.63 2.99 11.23
C GLY A 60 -6.52 3.18 9.73
N ALA A 61 -5.80 2.31 9.01
CA ALA A 61 -5.75 2.35 7.56
C ALA A 61 -7.09 1.90 6.93
N LYS A 62 -7.58 2.65 5.94
CA LYS A 62 -8.78 2.30 5.17
C LYS A 62 -8.40 1.43 3.98
N ILE A 63 -8.36 0.11 4.20
CA ILE A 63 -7.99 -0.87 3.17
C ILE A 63 -9.09 -1.91 3.06
N GLU A 64 -9.47 -2.25 1.83
CA GLU A 64 -10.44 -3.30 1.50
C GLU A 64 -9.79 -4.32 0.56
N ARG A 65 -10.10 -5.60 0.74
CA ARG A 65 -9.71 -6.67 -0.19
C ARG A 65 -10.93 -7.02 -1.02
N VAL A 66 -10.78 -7.01 -2.35
CA VAL A 66 -11.83 -7.32 -3.34
C VAL A 66 -11.42 -8.53 -4.17
#